data_AF-A0A8X7YHI9-F1
#
_entry.id   AF-A0A8X7YHI9-F1
#
_cell.length_a   1.000
_cell.length_b   1.000
_cell.length_c   1.000
_cell.angle_alpha   90.00
_cell.angle_beta   90.00
_cell.angle_gamma   90.00
#
_symmetry.space_group_name_H-M   'P 1'
#
loop_
_entity.id
_entity.type
_entity.pdbx_description
1 polymer ?
#
loop_
_entity_poly.entity_id
_entity_poly.type
_entity_poly.pdbx_seq_one_letter_code
_entity_poly.pdbx_strand_id
1 'polypeptide(L)'
;MSGGGIARGRLAEERKSWRKNHPHGFVAKPDNAQDGSLDLMVWKCIIPGKPGDVFGFERSVFLLWFYRSISYSIFVLFLVYGKGFLHMGWEWQCLDGPFCIPSHFFQGSKPSNSELRNAIHVSVPFGPFKIFSRSSEIEMLYRIGKYTDWEGGFFPLTLHFSEDYPSKPPKCKFPQGFFHPNVYPSGTVCLSILNEDYGWRPAITVKQILVGIQDLLDQPNPSDPAQTDGYQLFVQDPTEYRRRVRQQAKQYPPTL
;
A
#
# COMPACT_ATOMS: atom_id res chain seq x y z
N MET A 1 -15.75 -1.32 -44.18
CA MET A 1 -14.93 -0.21 -43.64
C MET A 1 -13.96 -0.82 -42.64
N SER A 2 -12.66 -0.76 -42.89
CA SER A 2 -11.63 -1.42 -42.08
C SER A 2 -11.61 -0.84 -40.66
N GLY A 3 -11.89 -1.67 -39.65
CA GLY A 3 -11.99 -1.29 -38.24
C GLY A 3 -10.75 -0.57 -37.68
N GLY A 4 -9.58 -0.74 -38.30
CA GLY A 4 -8.33 -0.19 -37.78
C GLY A 4 -8.18 1.34 -37.81
N GLY A 5 -9.07 2.06 -38.49
CA GLY A 5 -9.16 3.53 -38.37
C GLY A 5 -9.86 3.98 -37.08
N ILE A 6 -10.85 3.22 -36.62
CA ILE A 6 -11.68 3.58 -35.45
C ILE A 6 -10.87 3.44 -34.16
N ALA A 7 -10.18 2.31 -34.00
CA ALA A 7 -9.34 2.04 -32.82
C ALA A 7 -8.28 3.14 -32.64
N ARG A 8 -7.50 3.43 -33.69
CA ARG A 8 -6.45 4.45 -33.65
C ARG A 8 -7.00 5.85 -33.44
N GLY A 9 -8.14 6.19 -34.05
CA GLY A 9 -8.83 7.46 -33.83
C GLY A 9 -9.21 7.66 -32.36
N ARG A 10 -9.86 6.66 -31.76
CA ARG A 10 -10.20 6.69 -30.34
C ARG A 10 -8.97 6.74 -29.43
N LEU A 11 -7.91 5.99 -29.72
CA LEU A 11 -6.68 5.99 -28.92
C LEU A 11 -5.97 7.35 -28.98
N ALA A 12 -6.04 8.07 -30.10
CA ALA A 12 -5.54 9.43 -30.19
C ALA A 12 -6.33 10.40 -29.27
N GLU A 13 -7.65 10.23 -29.19
CA GLU A 13 -8.51 11.00 -28.27
C GLU A 13 -8.21 10.69 -26.79
N GLU A 14 -8.06 9.41 -26.44
CA GLU A 14 -7.66 8.97 -25.09
C GLU A 14 -6.32 9.59 -24.70
N ARG A 15 -5.34 9.59 -25.62
CA ARG A 15 -4.02 10.20 -25.38
C ARG A 15 -4.12 11.70 -25.17
N LYS A 16 -4.94 12.40 -25.96
CA LYS A 16 -5.19 13.84 -25.80
C LYS A 16 -5.85 14.15 -24.46
N SER A 17 -6.86 13.35 -24.08
CA SER A 17 -7.56 13.46 -22.80
C SER A 17 -6.62 13.23 -21.61
N TRP A 18 -5.82 12.16 -21.65
CA TRP A 18 -4.83 11.84 -20.62
C TRP A 18 -3.81 12.96 -20.39
N ARG A 19 -3.26 13.52 -21.48
CA ARG A 19 -2.30 14.65 -21.40
C ARG A 19 -2.92 15.91 -20.81
N LYS A 20 -4.24 16.10 -21.00
CA LYS A 20 -4.98 17.24 -20.42
C LYS A 20 -5.22 17.03 -18.93
N ASN A 21 -5.61 15.82 -18.51
CA ASN A 21 -5.91 15.51 -17.11
C ASN A 21 -5.77 14.01 -16.83
N HIS A 22 -4.86 13.65 -15.95
CA HIS A 22 -4.73 12.30 -15.38
C HIS A 22 -4.47 12.37 -13.87
N PRO A 23 -4.79 11.30 -13.11
CA PRO A 23 -4.53 11.27 -11.67
C PRO A 23 -3.03 11.38 -11.37
N HIS A 24 -2.69 12.05 -10.28
CA HIS A 24 -1.30 12.26 -9.87
C HIS A 24 -0.55 10.93 -9.68
N GLY A 25 0.70 10.86 -10.16
CA GLY A 25 1.57 9.69 -10.07
C GLY A 25 1.32 8.59 -11.09
N PHE A 26 0.21 8.63 -11.83
CA PHE A 26 -0.04 7.69 -12.92
C PHE A 26 0.71 8.10 -14.19
N VAL A 27 1.16 7.10 -14.94
CA VAL A 27 1.72 7.29 -16.28
C VAL A 27 0.93 6.42 -17.26
N ALA A 28 0.64 6.95 -18.44
CA ALA A 28 0.12 6.18 -19.56
C ALA A 28 0.60 6.82 -20.87
N LYS A 29 1.37 6.08 -21.66
CA LYS A 29 1.86 6.54 -22.96
C LYS A 29 1.96 5.38 -23.94
N PRO A 30 1.67 5.59 -25.24
CA PRO A 30 1.95 4.59 -26.25
C PRO A 30 3.43 4.24 -26.28
N ASP A 31 3.73 2.99 -26.61
CA ASP A 31 5.10 2.51 -26.76
C ASP A 31 5.71 2.95 -28.10
N ASN A 32 7.01 2.81 -28.24
CA ASN A 32 7.69 2.97 -29.52
C ASN A 32 7.86 1.59 -30.16
N ALA A 33 7.47 1.46 -31.42
CA ALA A 33 7.78 0.30 -32.25
C ALA A 33 9.29 0.20 -32.50
N GLN A 34 9.73 -0.92 -33.07
CA GLN A 34 11.15 -1.19 -33.33
C GLN A 34 11.80 -0.17 -34.27
N ASP A 35 11.02 0.42 -35.17
CA ASP A 35 11.44 1.47 -36.11
C ASP A 35 11.44 2.87 -35.49
N GLY A 36 11.12 3.00 -34.20
CA GLY A 36 10.99 4.26 -33.49
C GLY A 36 9.67 5.00 -33.73
N SER A 37 8.77 4.45 -34.55
CA SER A 37 7.42 4.99 -34.71
C SER A 37 6.58 4.76 -33.46
N LEU A 38 5.55 5.58 -33.27
CA LEU A 38 4.67 5.48 -32.10
C LEU A 38 3.64 4.35 -32.33
N ASP A 39 3.69 3.31 -31.50
CA ASP A 39 2.69 2.25 -31.52
C ASP A 39 1.51 2.63 -30.61
N LEU A 40 0.43 3.13 -31.21
CA LEU A 40 -0.79 3.46 -30.48
C LEU A 40 -1.49 2.23 -29.87
N MET A 41 -1.19 1.02 -30.34
CA MET A 41 -1.89 -0.21 -29.94
C MET A 41 -1.30 -0.84 -28.68
N VAL A 42 -0.12 -0.42 -28.24
CA VAL A 42 0.52 -0.89 -27.00
C VAL A 42 0.91 0.30 -26.15
N TRP A 43 0.41 0.37 -24.92
CA TRP A 43 0.75 1.46 -24.00
C TRP A 43 1.53 0.94 -22.80
N LYS A 44 2.57 1.70 -22.43
CA LYS A 44 3.30 1.54 -21.18
C LYS A 44 2.71 2.47 -20.13
N CYS A 45 2.27 1.88 -19.03
CA CYS A 45 1.62 2.54 -17.92
C CYS A 45 2.36 2.31 -16.61
N ILE A 46 2.16 3.22 -15.65
CA ILE A 46 2.59 3.09 -14.27
C ILE A 46 1.38 3.40 -13.39
N ILE A 47 1.08 2.49 -12.46
CA ILE A 47 0.04 2.68 -11.43
C ILE A 47 0.76 2.88 -10.10
N PRO A 48 0.62 4.05 -9.45
CA PRO A 48 1.14 4.22 -8.10
C PRO A 48 0.30 3.44 -7.11
N GLY A 49 0.92 2.86 -6.10
CA GLY A 49 0.21 2.33 -4.95
C GLY A 49 -0.59 3.41 -4.26
N LYS A 50 -1.83 3.09 -3.87
CA LYS A 50 -2.74 4.05 -3.27
C LYS A 50 -2.12 4.58 -1.97
N PRO A 51 -1.96 5.90 -1.80
CA PRO A 51 -1.46 6.42 -0.53
C PRO A 51 -2.47 6.11 0.57
N GLY A 52 -1.98 5.84 1.76
CA GLY A 52 -2.84 5.68 2.91
C GLY A 52 -3.59 6.97 3.26
N ASP A 53 -4.82 6.84 3.76
CA ASP A 53 -5.59 7.98 4.26
C ASP A 53 -4.86 8.57 5.47
N VAL A 54 -4.31 9.79 5.35
CA VAL A 54 -3.69 10.49 6.47
C VAL A 54 -4.78 11.27 7.21
N PHE A 55 -5.25 10.75 8.33
CA PHE A 55 -6.10 11.49 9.26
C PHE A 55 -5.23 12.42 10.12
N GLY A 56 -4.65 13.44 9.48
CA GLY A 56 -3.92 14.52 10.15
C GLY A 56 -2.63 14.10 10.89
N PHE A 57 -1.88 15.12 11.30
CA PHE A 57 -0.89 15.00 12.37
C PHE A 57 -1.58 15.44 13.64
N GLU A 58 -1.89 14.52 14.55
CA GLU A 58 -2.22 14.94 15.92
C GLU A 58 -0.91 15.24 16.65
N ARG A 59 -0.73 16.50 17.02
CA ARG A 59 0.26 16.88 18.02
C ARG A 59 -0.24 16.38 19.37
N SER A 60 0.18 15.18 19.78
CA SER A 60 0.15 14.85 21.20
C SER A 60 1.41 15.39 21.84
N VAL A 61 1.25 16.32 22.77
CA VAL A 61 2.33 16.69 23.69
C VAL A 61 2.42 15.55 24.70
N PHE A 62 3.46 14.73 24.58
CA PHE A 62 3.79 13.78 25.63
C PHE A 62 4.51 14.54 26.74
N LEU A 63 3.84 14.78 27.86
CA LEU A 63 4.50 15.25 29.08
C LEU A 63 5.22 14.06 29.72
N LEU A 64 6.52 13.96 29.46
CA LEU A 64 7.42 13.07 30.19
C LEU A 64 7.73 13.71 31.54
N TRP A 65 7.11 13.21 32.62
CA TRP A 65 7.52 13.54 33.97
C TRP A 65 8.66 12.63 34.40
N PHE A 66 9.82 13.22 34.68
CA PHE A 66 10.96 12.52 35.25
C PHE A 66 10.78 12.42 36.77
N TYR A 67 10.40 11.24 37.27
CA TYR A 67 10.51 10.97 38.71
C TYR A 67 11.81 10.20 38.98
N ARG A 68 12.80 10.91 39.51
CA ARG A 68 14.09 10.33 39.88
C ARG A 68 14.10 10.05 41.39
N SER A 69 13.98 8.79 41.76
CA SER A 69 14.35 8.31 43.10
C SER A 69 15.83 7.94 43.11
N ILE A 70 16.46 7.91 44.28
CA ILE A 70 17.90 7.65 44.47
C ILE A 70 18.33 6.27 43.92
N SER A 71 17.40 5.35 43.65
CA SER A 71 17.71 3.97 43.23
C SER A 71 17.12 3.52 41.89
N TYR A 72 16.12 4.21 41.30
CA TYR A 72 15.49 3.80 40.04
C TYR A 72 14.91 5.00 39.25
N SER A 73 14.87 4.86 37.92
CA SER A 73 14.14 5.74 37.01
C SER A 73 12.83 5.06 36.59
N ILE A 74 11.69 5.67 36.87
CA ILE A 74 10.37 5.20 36.43
C ILE A 74 9.95 6.05 35.23
N PHE A 75 9.52 5.40 34.14
CA PHE A 75 9.00 6.07 32.95
C PHE A 75 7.49 5.87 32.91
N VAL A 76 6.74 6.97 33.03
CA VAL A 76 5.29 6.97 32.85
C VAL A 76 4.97 7.82 31.61
N LEU A 77 4.42 7.19 30.58
CA LEU A 77 3.98 7.86 29.36
C LEU A 77 2.48 8.12 29.45
N PHE A 78 2.08 9.38 29.62
CA PHE A 78 0.68 9.79 29.52
C PHE A 78 0.35 10.24 28.10
N LEU A 79 -0.67 9.63 27.51
CA LEU A 79 -1.32 10.11 26.29
C LEU A 79 -2.35 11.19 26.67
N VAL A 80 -2.09 12.45 26.32
CA VAL A 80 -3.07 13.53 26.51
C VAL A 80 -3.84 13.71 25.20
N TYR A 81 -5.16 13.44 25.24
CA TYR A 81 -6.07 13.57 24.09
C TYR A 81 -7.03 14.73 24.32
N GLY A 82 -6.77 15.90 23.73
CA GLY A 82 -7.66 17.06 23.84
C GLY A 82 -7.93 17.51 25.29
N LYS A 83 -9.04 18.25 25.51
CA LYS A 83 -9.44 18.81 26.82
C LYS A 83 -9.92 17.76 27.85
N GLY A 84 -9.50 16.50 27.74
CA GLY A 84 -9.84 15.42 28.65
C GLY A 84 -8.65 14.48 28.88
N PHE A 85 -8.41 14.12 30.15
CA PHE A 85 -7.40 13.12 30.50
C PHE A 85 -7.99 11.72 30.33
N LEU A 86 -7.37 10.89 29.48
CA LEU A 86 -7.60 9.45 29.44
C LEU A 86 -6.42 8.76 30.15
N HIS A 87 -6.68 8.18 31.31
CA HIS A 87 -5.67 7.51 32.12
C HIS A 87 -5.43 6.10 31.57
N MET A 88 -4.48 5.93 30.65
CA MET A 88 -3.93 4.61 30.32
C MET A 88 -2.60 4.45 31.07
N GLY A 89 -2.67 4.05 32.32
CA GLY A 89 -1.49 3.82 33.16
C GLY A 89 -0.78 2.54 32.72
N TRP A 90 0.41 2.67 32.14
CA TRP A 90 1.34 1.56 31.96
C TRP A 90 2.61 1.89 32.75
N GLU A 91 2.89 1.12 33.80
CA GLU A 91 4.16 1.22 34.52
C GLU A 91 5.22 0.40 33.78
N TRP A 92 6.41 0.98 33.59
CA TRP A 92 7.57 0.29 33.03
C TRP A 92 8.73 0.40 34.03
N GLN A 93 9.31 -0.74 34.40
CA GLN A 93 10.57 -0.77 35.15
C GLN A 93 11.72 -0.95 34.16
N CYS A 94 12.66 -0.01 34.13
CA CYS A 94 13.93 -0.17 33.43
C CYS A 94 14.91 -0.87 34.37
N LEU A 95 15.38 -2.05 33.99
CA LEU A 95 16.56 -2.69 34.56
C LEU A 95 17.73 -2.36 33.63
N ASP A 96 18.88 -1.96 34.20
CA ASP A 96 20.05 -1.42 33.48
C ASP A 96 20.33 -2.10 32.13
N GLY A 97 20.00 -1.41 31.03
CA GLY A 97 20.08 -1.91 29.65
C GLY A 97 18.96 -1.36 28.73
N PRO A 98 19.03 -1.54 27.39
CA PRO A 98 18.12 -0.93 26.43
C PRO A 98 16.73 -1.60 26.32
N PHE A 99 16.30 -2.37 27.32
CA PHE A 99 15.06 -3.14 27.29
C PHE A 99 14.08 -2.66 28.37
N CYS A 100 12.81 -2.46 27.98
CA CYS A 100 11.70 -2.11 28.88
C CYS A 100 10.67 -3.25 28.90
N ILE A 101 10.11 -3.59 30.06
CA ILE A 101 9.09 -4.65 30.24
C ILE A 101 7.82 -4.05 30.91
N PRO A 102 6.59 -4.40 30.48
CA PRO A 102 5.36 -3.88 31.07
C PRO A 102 5.13 -4.43 32.49
N SER A 103 4.64 -3.59 33.41
CA SER A 103 4.49 -3.90 34.85
C SER A 103 3.50 -5.00 35.22
N HIS A 104 2.60 -5.42 34.32
CA HIS A 104 1.65 -6.51 34.62
C HIS A 104 2.31 -7.89 34.81
N PHE A 105 3.64 -7.99 34.67
CA PHE A 105 4.41 -9.22 34.89
C PHE A 105 4.96 -9.42 36.31
N PHE A 106 4.75 -8.49 37.26
CA PHE A 106 5.27 -8.60 38.62
C PHE A 106 4.17 -8.76 39.68
N GLN A 107 3.56 -9.94 39.74
CA GLN A 107 3.08 -10.51 41.00
C GLN A 107 3.73 -11.88 41.17
N GLY A 108 5.02 -11.88 41.50
CA GLY A 108 5.80 -13.11 41.65
C GLY A 108 7.27 -12.88 41.36
N SER A 109 8.12 -13.70 41.97
CA SER A 109 9.58 -13.68 41.83
C SER A 109 10.06 -13.64 40.37
N LYS A 110 11.24 -13.04 40.17
CA LYS A 110 11.96 -12.83 38.90
C LYS A 110 11.86 -14.06 37.96
N PRO A 111 11.35 -13.92 36.72
CA PRO A 111 11.21 -15.04 35.80
C PRO A 111 12.56 -15.55 35.30
N SER A 112 12.61 -16.85 35.01
CA SER A 112 13.77 -17.58 34.52
C SER A 112 14.08 -17.26 33.04
N ASN A 113 15.33 -17.47 32.60
CA ASN A 113 15.75 -17.26 31.20
C ASN A 113 14.98 -18.11 30.17
N SER A 114 14.28 -19.16 30.60
CA SER A 114 13.36 -19.94 29.76
C SER A 114 12.00 -19.26 29.55
N GLU A 115 11.52 -18.49 30.52
CA GLU A 115 10.24 -17.75 30.42
C GLU A 115 10.37 -16.50 29.55
N LEU A 116 11.54 -15.85 29.56
CA LEU A 116 11.86 -14.73 28.67
C LEU A 116 11.86 -15.10 27.18
N ARG A 117 12.08 -16.38 26.83
CA ARG A 117 12.01 -16.85 25.43
C ARG A 117 10.57 -16.95 24.91
N ASN A 118 9.57 -16.97 25.80
CA ASN A 118 8.15 -17.02 25.47
C ASN A 118 7.44 -15.66 25.63
N ALA A 119 8.18 -14.58 25.95
CA ALA A 119 7.62 -13.24 26.01
C ALA A 119 7.12 -12.82 24.62
N ILE A 120 5.81 -12.62 24.53
CA ILE A 120 5.09 -12.26 23.31
C ILE A 120 5.75 -11.03 22.71
N HIS A 121 6.23 -11.17 21.47
CA HIS A 121 6.63 -10.07 20.61
C HIS A 121 5.39 -9.19 20.36
N VAL A 122 5.12 -8.21 21.21
CA VAL A 122 4.08 -7.21 20.96
C VAL A 122 4.63 -6.22 19.93
N SER A 123 4.58 -6.65 18.67
CA SER A 123 4.83 -5.80 17.52
C SER A 123 3.72 -4.76 17.45
N VAL A 124 3.92 -3.59 18.05
CA VAL A 124 3.07 -2.42 17.77
C VAL A 124 3.21 -2.12 16.27
N PRO A 125 2.13 -2.12 15.47
CA PRO A 125 2.20 -2.23 14.01
C PRO A 125 2.58 -0.92 13.30
N PHE A 126 3.20 0.03 14.00
CA PHE A 126 3.39 1.39 13.52
C PHE A 126 4.84 1.58 13.04
N GLY A 127 4.98 2.17 11.84
CA GLY A 127 6.20 2.22 11.03
C GLY A 127 7.41 2.94 11.65
N PRO A 128 8.48 3.19 10.87
CA PRO A 128 9.76 3.66 11.39
C PRO A 128 9.63 5.06 12.03
N PHE A 129 9.91 5.14 13.33
CA PHE A 129 9.92 6.37 14.10
C PHE A 129 11.15 7.23 13.75
N LYS A 130 10.99 8.56 13.69
CA LYS A 130 12.11 9.52 13.71
C LYS A 130 11.98 10.36 14.98
N ILE A 131 13.02 10.31 15.82
CA ILE A 131 13.12 11.12 17.04
C ILE A 131 13.89 12.39 16.68
N PHE A 132 13.26 13.56 16.79
CA PHE A 132 13.96 14.85 16.71
C PHE A 132 14.17 15.38 18.13
N SER A 133 15.42 15.55 18.52
CA SER A 133 15.80 16.19 19.79
C SER A 133 16.18 17.64 19.51
N ARG A 134 15.29 18.58 19.83
CA ARG A 134 15.64 19.98 20.06
C ARG A 134 14.87 20.44 21.29
N SER A 135 15.62 20.75 22.36
CA SER A 135 15.19 21.42 23.60
C SER A 135 13.95 20.87 24.31
N SER A 136 14.16 20.16 25.44
CA SER A 136 13.20 19.85 26.54
C SER A 136 11.80 19.29 26.23
N GLU A 137 11.38 19.22 24.98
CA GLU A 137 10.11 18.69 24.50
C GLU A 137 10.41 17.62 23.46
N ILE A 138 10.02 16.37 23.73
CA ILE A 138 10.06 15.29 22.74
C ILE A 138 8.77 15.40 21.94
N GLU A 139 8.84 16.01 20.76
CA GLU A 139 7.72 16.04 19.83
C GLU A 139 7.71 14.70 19.05
N MET A 140 6.83 13.78 19.44
CA MET A 140 6.60 12.54 18.72
C MET A 140 5.48 12.76 17.71
N LEU A 141 5.84 13.00 16.44
CA LEU A 141 4.88 13.05 15.34
C LEU A 141 4.49 11.61 14.96
N TYR A 142 3.28 11.19 15.31
CA TYR A 142 2.69 9.94 14.83
C TYR A 142 1.73 10.23 13.67
N ARG A 143 1.91 9.58 12.52
CA ARG A 143 0.93 9.61 11.41
C ARG A 143 -0.24 8.72 11.83
N ILE A 144 -1.39 9.31 12.17
CA ILE A 144 -2.66 8.58 12.25
C ILE A 144 -3.13 8.42 10.81
N GLY A 145 -2.75 7.34 10.15
CA GLY A 145 -3.20 7.11 8.79
C GLY A 145 -3.32 5.64 8.44
N LYS A 146 -4.35 5.32 7.67
CA LYS A 146 -4.57 3.97 7.14
C LYS A 146 -3.62 3.76 5.97
N TYR A 147 -2.39 3.29 6.23
CA TYR A 147 -1.42 2.93 5.18
C TYR A 147 -1.98 1.79 4.31
N THR A 148 -1.87 1.88 2.99
CA THR A 148 -2.12 0.70 2.13
C THR A 148 -0.83 -0.08 1.97
N ASP A 149 -0.90 -1.41 1.89
CA ASP A 149 0.31 -2.23 1.74
C ASP A 149 1.05 -1.99 0.39
N TRP A 150 0.39 -1.28 -0.53
CA TRP A 150 0.89 -0.91 -1.85
C TRP A 150 1.58 0.46 -1.87
N GLU A 151 1.39 1.33 -0.87
CA GLU A 151 1.93 2.69 -0.83
C GLU A 151 3.45 2.69 -1.06
N GLY A 152 3.92 3.65 -1.86
CA GLY A 152 5.33 3.79 -2.25
C GLY A 152 5.76 2.94 -3.44
N GLY A 153 4.96 1.96 -3.87
CA GLY A 153 5.19 1.18 -5.08
C GLY A 153 4.70 1.89 -6.36
N PHE A 154 5.38 1.66 -7.49
CA PHE A 154 5.06 2.18 -8.82
C PHE A 154 5.00 1.03 -9.83
N PHE A 155 3.83 0.47 -10.03
CA PHE A 155 3.66 -0.82 -10.70
C PHE A 155 3.56 -0.65 -12.22
N PRO A 156 4.49 -1.22 -13.01
CA PRO A 156 4.44 -1.16 -14.47
C PRO A 156 3.30 -2.03 -15.00
N LEU A 157 2.53 -1.50 -15.95
CA LEU A 157 1.43 -2.21 -16.59
C LEU A 157 1.49 -1.94 -18.10
N THR A 158 1.24 -2.95 -18.92
CA THR A 158 1.03 -2.77 -20.37
C THR A 158 -0.45 -2.90 -20.72
N LEU A 159 -0.93 -1.99 -21.56
CA LEU A 159 -2.25 -2.10 -22.19
C LEU A 159 -2.05 -2.53 -23.65
N HIS A 160 -2.68 -3.62 -24.06
CA HIS A 160 -2.68 -4.09 -25.44
C HIS A 160 -4.08 -3.94 -26.03
N PHE A 161 -4.21 -3.04 -27.00
CA PHE A 161 -5.43 -2.80 -27.75
C PHE A 161 -5.45 -3.67 -29.00
N SER A 162 -6.64 -4.07 -29.43
CA SER A 162 -6.86 -4.73 -30.73
C SER A 162 -7.54 -3.76 -31.70
N GLU A 163 -7.60 -4.13 -32.98
CA GLU A 163 -8.32 -3.34 -33.99
C GLU A 163 -9.84 -3.28 -33.76
N ASP A 164 -10.36 -4.15 -32.88
CA ASP A 164 -11.77 -4.13 -32.46
C ASP A 164 -12.04 -3.12 -31.33
N TYR A 165 -11.02 -2.44 -30.80
CA TYR A 165 -11.21 -1.37 -29.81
C TYR A 165 -11.93 -0.17 -30.46
N PRO A 166 -12.91 0.47 -29.79
CA PRO A 166 -13.35 0.29 -28.40
C PRO A 166 -14.49 -0.70 -28.19
N SER A 167 -14.93 -1.45 -29.22
CA SER A 167 -15.96 -2.48 -29.05
C SER A 167 -15.48 -3.58 -28.10
N LYS A 168 -14.20 -3.95 -28.17
CA LYS A 168 -13.55 -4.88 -27.22
C LYS A 168 -12.60 -4.17 -26.24
N PRO A 169 -12.46 -4.68 -25.01
CA PRO A 169 -11.54 -4.13 -24.01
C PRO A 169 -10.07 -4.34 -24.39
N PRO A 170 -9.13 -3.52 -23.88
CA PRO A 170 -7.71 -3.85 -23.93
C PRO A 170 -7.36 -4.99 -22.96
N LYS A 171 -6.31 -5.74 -23.29
CA LYS A 171 -5.67 -6.66 -22.34
C LYS A 171 -4.68 -5.87 -21.48
N CYS A 172 -4.87 -5.92 -20.17
CA CYS A 172 -4.01 -5.25 -19.19
C CYS A 172 -3.08 -6.27 -18.54
N LYS A 173 -1.76 -6.03 -18.54
CA LYS A 173 -0.79 -6.98 -18.00
C LYS A 173 0.26 -6.32 -17.11
N PHE A 174 0.42 -6.84 -15.90
CA PHE A 174 1.60 -6.62 -15.07
C PHE A 174 2.78 -7.49 -15.54
N PRO A 175 4.00 -7.31 -15.01
CA PRO A 175 5.08 -8.28 -15.20
C PRO A 175 4.65 -9.70 -14.81
N GLN A 176 5.27 -10.68 -15.47
CA GLN A 176 5.03 -12.09 -15.15
C GLN A 176 5.38 -12.38 -13.68
N GLY A 177 4.53 -13.14 -12.99
CA GLY A 177 4.70 -13.45 -11.57
C GLY A 177 4.29 -12.34 -10.61
N PHE A 178 3.60 -11.30 -11.07
CA PHE A 178 3.05 -10.27 -10.20
C PHE A 178 2.09 -10.86 -9.17
N PHE A 179 2.38 -10.65 -7.89
CA PHE A 179 1.63 -11.23 -6.78
C PHE A 179 0.35 -10.43 -6.50
N HIS A 180 -0.80 -10.98 -6.89
CA HIS A 180 -2.13 -10.46 -6.55
C HIS A 180 -3.21 -11.54 -6.78
N PRO A 181 -4.28 -11.64 -5.96
CA PRO A 181 -5.30 -12.68 -6.10
C PRO A 181 -6.00 -12.68 -7.47
N ASN A 182 -6.21 -11.50 -8.05
CA ASN A 182 -6.89 -11.30 -9.35
C ASN A 182 -5.94 -11.03 -10.52
N VAL A 183 -4.65 -11.38 -10.40
CA VAL A 183 -3.71 -11.30 -11.52
C VAL A 183 -3.23 -12.70 -11.86
N TYR A 184 -3.35 -13.10 -13.12
CA TYR A 184 -2.88 -14.41 -13.58
C TYR A 184 -1.34 -14.49 -13.48
N PRO A 185 -0.73 -15.70 -13.41
CA PRO A 185 0.72 -15.85 -13.45
C PRO A 185 1.39 -15.19 -14.67
N SER A 186 0.66 -15.08 -15.78
CA SER A 186 1.08 -14.38 -17.01
C SER A 186 1.12 -12.85 -16.90
N GLY A 187 0.67 -12.29 -15.77
CA GLY A 187 0.52 -10.87 -15.51
C GLY A 187 -0.84 -10.30 -15.91
N THR A 188 -1.68 -11.05 -16.65
CA THR A 188 -2.99 -10.56 -17.09
C THR A 188 -3.90 -10.24 -15.90
N VAL A 189 -4.50 -9.06 -15.90
CA VAL A 189 -5.42 -8.60 -14.85
C VAL A 189 -6.83 -9.14 -15.10
N CYS A 190 -7.44 -9.73 -14.07
CA CYS A 190 -8.85 -10.07 -14.05
C CYS A 190 -9.64 -8.96 -13.34
N LEU A 191 -10.36 -8.14 -14.10
CA LEU A 191 -11.18 -7.06 -13.60
C LEU A 191 -12.50 -7.04 -14.38
N SER A 192 -13.63 -6.87 -13.70
CA SER A 192 -14.97 -6.96 -14.31
C SER A 192 -15.13 -6.03 -15.51
N ILE A 193 -14.67 -4.78 -15.41
CA ILE A 193 -14.75 -3.81 -16.51
C ILE A 193 -13.90 -4.21 -17.73
N LEU A 194 -12.96 -5.15 -17.61
CA LEU A 194 -12.16 -5.66 -18.73
C LEU A 194 -12.75 -6.95 -19.33
N ASN A 195 -13.89 -7.43 -18.83
CA ASN A 195 -14.58 -8.55 -19.41
C ASN A 195 -15.55 -8.09 -20.51
N GLU A 196 -15.37 -8.63 -21.72
CA GLU A 196 -16.14 -8.30 -22.92
C GLU A 196 -17.65 -8.55 -22.76
N ASP A 197 -18.04 -9.63 -22.06
CA ASP A 197 -19.42 -10.11 -22.05
C ASP A 197 -20.33 -9.40 -21.02
N TYR A 198 -19.76 -8.89 -19.92
CA TYR A 198 -20.60 -8.40 -18.80
C TYR A 198 -20.15 -7.09 -18.14
N GLY A 199 -18.95 -6.58 -18.39
CA GLY A 199 -18.49 -5.35 -17.73
C GLY A 199 -17.95 -4.28 -18.66
N TRP A 200 -17.40 -4.66 -19.81
CA TRP A 200 -16.85 -3.71 -20.76
C TRP A 200 -17.93 -2.84 -21.39
N ARG A 201 -17.63 -1.55 -21.50
CA ARG A 201 -18.41 -0.59 -22.27
C ARG A 201 -17.45 0.24 -23.11
N PRO A 202 -17.71 0.47 -24.41
CA PRO A 202 -16.80 1.25 -25.26
C PRO A 202 -16.50 2.65 -24.74
N ALA A 203 -17.37 3.24 -23.92
CA ALA A 203 -17.17 4.55 -23.30
C ALA A 203 -16.16 4.56 -22.13
N ILE A 204 -15.70 3.40 -21.65
CA ILE A 204 -14.70 3.32 -20.59
C ILE A 204 -13.36 3.85 -21.13
N THR A 205 -12.78 4.77 -20.37
CA THR A 205 -11.53 5.48 -20.71
C THR A 205 -10.31 4.77 -20.15
N VAL A 206 -9.12 5.07 -20.69
CA VAL A 206 -7.84 4.60 -20.15
C VAL A 206 -7.67 5.00 -18.69
N LYS A 207 -8.12 6.21 -18.33
CA LYS A 207 -8.14 6.69 -16.94
C LYS A 207 -8.98 5.81 -16.02
N GLN A 208 -10.19 5.46 -16.43
CA GLN A 208 -11.07 4.59 -15.63
C GLN A 208 -10.48 3.19 -15.48
N ILE A 209 -9.84 2.65 -16.52
CA ILE A 209 -9.16 1.35 -16.45
C ILE A 209 -8.04 1.38 -15.40
N LEU A 210 -7.13 2.35 -15.49
CA LEU A 210 -5.97 2.41 -14.59
C LEU A 210 -6.38 2.68 -13.13
N VAL A 211 -7.37 3.54 -12.90
CA VAL A 211 -7.91 3.77 -11.55
C VAL A 211 -8.61 2.52 -11.02
N GLY A 212 -9.42 1.84 -11.85
CA GLY A 212 -10.07 0.58 -11.46
C GLY A 212 -9.07 -0.52 -11.11
N ILE A 213 -7.93 -0.59 -11.80
CA ILE A 213 -6.84 -1.52 -11.45
C ILE A 213 -6.17 -1.09 -10.14
N GLN A 214 -5.95 0.21 -9.90
CA GLN A 214 -5.41 0.69 -8.62
C GLN A 214 -6.32 0.30 -7.44
N ASP A 215 -7.64 0.46 -7.59
CA ASP A 215 -8.61 0.08 -6.58
C ASP A 215 -8.65 -1.44 -6.37
N LEU A 216 -8.53 -2.23 -7.45
CA LEU A 216 -8.45 -3.70 -7.38
C LEU A 216 -7.24 -4.18 -6.55
N LEU A 217 -6.10 -3.50 -6.64
CA LEU A 217 -4.91 -3.86 -5.84
C LEU A 217 -5.21 -3.80 -4.33
N ASP A 218 -5.87 -2.73 -3.88
CA ASP A 218 -6.22 -2.53 -2.47
C ASP A 218 -7.46 -3.35 -2.04
N GLN A 219 -8.35 -3.64 -2.98
CA GLN A 219 -9.61 -4.36 -2.74
C GLN A 219 -9.77 -5.55 -3.70
N PRO A 220 -9.07 -6.67 -3.45
CA PRO A 220 -9.17 -7.86 -4.28
C PRO A 220 -10.60 -8.42 -4.30
N ASN A 221 -11.02 -8.97 -5.45
CA ASN A 221 -12.30 -9.64 -5.61
C ASN A 221 -12.16 -11.15 -5.31
N PRO A 222 -12.67 -11.67 -4.18
CA PRO A 222 -12.52 -13.08 -3.83
C PRO A 222 -13.34 -14.03 -4.72
N SER A 223 -14.31 -13.52 -5.48
CA SER A 223 -15.17 -14.33 -6.36
C SER A 223 -14.49 -14.74 -7.66
N ASP A 224 -13.45 -14.00 -8.09
CA ASP A 224 -12.75 -14.21 -9.37
C ASP A 224 -11.23 -14.44 -9.17
N PRO A 225 -10.81 -15.52 -8.47
CA PRO A 225 -9.39 -15.78 -8.25
C PRO A 225 -8.66 -16.15 -9.56
N ALA A 226 -7.56 -15.45 -9.83
CA ALA A 226 -6.70 -15.68 -11.00
C ALA A 226 -5.35 -16.34 -10.64
N GLN A 227 -4.93 -16.23 -9.37
CA GLN A 227 -3.72 -16.86 -8.85
C GLN A 227 -3.98 -17.55 -7.52
N THR A 228 -3.72 -18.86 -7.46
CA THR A 228 -3.94 -19.70 -6.28
C THR A 228 -3.14 -19.24 -5.05
N ASP A 229 -1.83 -19.01 -5.19
CA ASP A 229 -0.95 -18.58 -4.09
C ASP A 229 -1.40 -17.24 -3.49
N GLY A 230 -1.70 -16.26 -4.35
CA GLY A 230 -2.19 -14.95 -3.91
C GLY A 230 -3.53 -15.04 -3.19
N TYR A 231 -4.46 -15.82 -3.73
CA TYR A 231 -5.79 -16.02 -3.16
C TYR A 231 -5.76 -16.78 -1.83
N GLN A 232 -4.99 -17.87 -1.73
CA GLN A 232 -4.90 -18.66 -0.50
C GLN A 232 -4.36 -17.82 0.65
N LEU A 233 -3.26 -17.08 0.43
CA LEU A 233 -2.73 -16.17 1.45
C LEU A 233 -3.74 -15.07 1.80
N PHE A 234 -4.42 -14.49 0.82
CA PHE A 234 -5.42 -13.45 1.07
C PHE A 234 -6.56 -13.94 1.98
N VAL A 235 -7.03 -15.18 1.82
CA VAL A 235 -8.15 -15.75 2.59
C VAL A 235 -7.69 -16.36 3.92
N GLN A 236 -6.57 -17.07 3.93
CA GLN A 236 -6.16 -17.93 5.06
C GLN A 236 -5.09 -17.28 5.95
N ASP A 237 -4.20 -16.46 5.39
CA ASP A 237 -3.14 -15.77 6.13
C ASP A 237 -2.97 -14.31 5.64
N PRO A 238 -3.89 -13.41 6.04
CA PRO A 238 -3.82 -12.01 5.67
C PRO A 238 -2.51 -11.34 6.11
N THR A 239 -1.88 -11.82 7.18
CA THR A 239 -0.62 -11.24 7.68
C THR A 239 0.51 -11.48 6.70
N GLU A 240 0.67 -12.73 6.25
CA GLU A 240 1.67 -13.10 5.25
C GLU A 240 1.35 -12.47 3.88
N TYR A 241 0.07 -12.41 3.49
CA TYR A 241 -0.36 -11.70 2.29
C TYR A 241 0.15 -10.25 2.29
N ARG A 242 -0.15 -9.50 3.35
CA ARG A 242 0.29 -8.10 3.49
C ARG A 242 1.81 -7.97 3.52
N ARG A 243 2.51 -8.91 4.16
CA ARG A 243 3.99 -8.94 4.18
C ARG A 243 4.55 -9.07 2.75
N ARG A 244 3.99 -9.97 1.94
CA ARG A 244 4.41 -10.17 0.54
C ARG A 244 4.05 -8.98 -0.35
N VAL A 245 2.87 -8.37 -0.16
CA VAL A 245 2.49 -7.14 -0.88
C VAL A 245 3.48 -6.01 -0.60
N ARG A 246 3.82 -5.75 0.67
CA ARG A 246 4.83 -4.73 1.04
C ARG A 246 6.22 -5.05 0.47
N GLN A 247 6.60 -6.32 0.43
CA GLN A 247 7.87 -6.74 -0.17
C GLN A 247 7.87 -6.50 -1.68
N GLN A 248 6.76 -6.79 -2.36
CA GLN A 248 6.58 -6.49 -3.78
C GLN A 248 6.60 -4.98 -4.06
N ALA A 249 5.93 -4.17 -3.25
CA ALA A 249 5.94 -2.70 -3.41
C ALA A 249 7.37 -2.13 -3.41
N LYS A 250 8.26 -2.67 -2.57
CA LYS A 250 9.68 -2.28 -2.53
C LYS A 250 10.47 -2.66 -3.79
N GLN A 251 10.03 -3.66 -4.56
CA GLN A 251 10.68 -4.07 -5.82
C GLN A 251 10.39 -3.08 -6.96
N TYR A 252 9.35 -2.26 -6.80
CA TYR A 252 8.92 -1.28 -7.79
C TYR A 252 9.03 0.14 -7.23
N PRO A 253 10.25 0.65 -6.97
CA PRO A 253 10.43 2.02 -6.47
C PRO A 253 10.01 3.06 -7.53
N PRO A 254 9.75 4.31 -7.13
CA PRO A 254 9.55 5.40 -8.08
C PRO A 254 10.74 5.48 -9.03
N THR A 255 10.48 5.51 -10.34
CA THR A 255 11.52 5.78 -11.34
C THR A 255 11.91 7.26 -11.21
N LEU A 256 13.13 7.53 -10.74
CA LEU A 256 13.71 8.87 -10.62
C LEU A 256 13.81 9.59 -11.97
#